data_AF-A0A316LHX0-F1
#
_entry.id   AF-A0A316LHX0-F1
#
_cell.length_a   1.000
_cell.length_b   1.000
_cell.length_c   1.000
_cell.angle_alpha   90.00
_cell.angle_beta   90.00
_cell.angle_gamma   90.00
#
_symmetry.space_group_name_H-M   'P 1'
#
loop_
_entity.id
_entity.type
_entity.pdbx_description
1 polymer ?
#
loop_
_entity_poly.entity_id
_entity_poly.type
_entity_poly.pdbx_seq_one_letter_code
_entity_poly.pdbx_strand_id
1 'polypeptide(L)'
;MKRRIVVFLGAIWMLTMVLAGCAMQIPDNQETANTQEEVVISSEAEESSSEIEAESSEIVEQETEKTDPYGLGVSYYEEGQYKVGMDIPAGKYVAWCIDNRYGGYFCVSSDANQDDILFNEIFDVNSLLEIREGEYVEANRCLLIPMDEFYAEYTIKTDITGTMLRVGYDIQAGEYKLQAEEGESGYYCIYGELRQEDILANDIFEKTTYVTIKEGQYLILHDCTIVQ
;
A
#
# COMPACT_ATOMS: atom_id res chain seq x y z
N MET A 1 8.05 -27.16 -5.44
CA MET A 1 6.77 -26.45 -5.28
C MET A 1 6.47 -26.36 -3.79
N LYS A 2 6.89 -25.27 -3.14
CA LYS A 2 6.50 -24.97 -1.75
C LYS A 2 5.29 -24.05 -1.84
N ARG A 3 4.14 -24.49 -1.33
CA ARG A 3 2.94 -23.66 -1.21
C ARG A 3 3.26 -22.55 -0.20
N ARG A 4 3.22 -21.29 -0.65
CA ARG A 4 3.30 -20.13 0.24
C ARG A 4 1.96 -20.00 0.95
N ILE A 5 1.99 -20.03 2.27
CA ILE A 5 0.85 -19.69 3.12
C ILE A 5 0.95 -18.19 3.32
N VAL A 6 0.05 -17.43 2.73
CA VAL A 6 -0.14 -16.00 3.03
C VAL A 6 -0.82 -15.95 4.40
N VAL A 7 -0.12 -15.43 5.41
CA VAL A 7 -0.67 -15.21 6.74
C VAL A 7 -1.22 -13.79 6.76
N PHE A 8 -2.54 -13.64 6.68
CA PHE A 8 -3.21 -12.38 6.99
C PHE A 8 -3.13 -12.14 8.51
N LEU A 9 -2.19 -11.31 8.96
CA LEU A 9 -2.16 -10.79 10.32
C LEU A 9 -2.95 -9.47 10.38
N GLY A 10 -4.24 -9.54 10.03
CA GLY A 10 -5.16 -8.45 10.30
C GLY A 10 -5.52 -8.46 11.78
N ALA A 11 -5.21 -7.38 12.49
CA ALA A 11 -5.71 -7.13 13.83
C ALA A 11 -7.25 -7.07 13.79
N ILE A 12 -7.90 -8.03 14.44
CA ILE A 12 -9.37 -8.13 14.53
C ILE A 12 -9.84 -7.37 15.77
N TRP A 13 -10.45 -6.19 15.60
CA TRP A 13 -11.36 -5.49 16.53
C TRP A 13 -12.24 -4.52 15.69
N MET A 14 -13.56 -4.32 15.85
CA MET A 14 -14.59 -4.88 16.71
C MET A 14 -15.99 -4.43 16.23
N LEU A 15 -17.02 -4.98 16.88
CA LEU A 15 -18.33 -4.38 17.22
C LEU A 15 -19.54 -4.60 16.29
N THR A 16 -20.44 -5.44 16.79
CA THR A 16 -21.81 -5.67 16.33
C THR A 16 -22.68 -4.43 16.44
N MET A 17 -23.30 -3.99 15.34
CA MET A 17 -24.55 -3.24 15.39
C MET A 17 -25.69 -4.03 14.75
N VAL A 18 -26.65 -4.38 15.61
CA VAL A 18 -27.99 -4.80 15.22
C VAL A 18 -28.69 -3.61 14.58
N LEU A 19 -29.06 -3.72 13.31
CA LEU A 19 -30.13 -2.90 12.73
C LEU A 19 -31.19 -3.80 12.12
N ALA A 20 -32.41 -3.48 12.54
CA ALA A 20 -33.65 -4.18 12.26
C ALA A 20 -33.94 -4.24 10.76
N GLY A 21 -34.47 -5.39 10.34
CA GLY A 21 -34.82 -5.67 8.96
C GLY A 21 -36.00 -4.86 8.44
N CYS A 22 -35.89 -4.47 7.17
CA CYS A 22 -37.03 -4.38 6.26
C CYS A 22 -36.68 -5.24 5.04
N ALA A 23 -37.49 -6.29 4.84
CA ALA A 23 -37.38 -7.20 3.70
C ALA A 23 -37.98 -6.56 2.45
N MET A 24 -37.28 -6.67 1.33
CA MET A 24 -37.88 -6.52 0.00
C MET A 24 -37.25 -7.55 -0.93
N GLN A 25 -38.03 -8.56 -1.28
CA GLN A 25 -37.69 -9.63 -2.22
C GLN A 25 -37.99 -9.18 -3.64
N ILE A 26 -37.07 -9.46 -4.58
CA ILE A 26 -37.41 -9.70 -5.99
C ILE A 26 -36.60 -10.93 -6.45
N PRO A 27 -37.23 -11.91 -7.12
CA PRO A 27 -36.68 -13.26 -7.28
C PRO A 27 -35.82 -13.43 -8.53
N ASP A 28 -34.94 -14.43 -8.45
CA ASP A 28 -34.20 -15.06 -9.53
C ASP A 28 -35.12 -16.03 -10.32
N ASN A 29 -35.02 -16.06 -11.64
CA ASN A 29 -35.36 -17.26 -12.42
C ASN A 29 -34.69 -17.28 -13.79
N GLN A 30 -34.16 -18.47 -14.11
CA GLN A 30 -33.41 -18.83 -15.29
C GLN A 30 -34.30 -19.20 -16.50
N GLU A 31 -33.60 -19.60 -17.58
CA GLU A 31 -34.04 -20.41 -18.72
C GLU A 31 -34.79 -19.64 -19.84
N THR A 32 -34.46 -19.75 -21.12
CA THR A 32 -34.17 -20.94 -21.93
C THR A 32 -33.53 -20.55 -23.27
N ALA A 33 -32.84 -21.53 -23.87
CA ALA A 33 -32.35 -21.53 -25.24
C ALA A 33 -33.48 -21.52 -26.30
N ASN A 34 -33.18 -21.03 -27.51
CA ASN A 34 -32.99 -21.84 -28.72
C ASN A 34 -33.50 -21.18 -30.03
N THR A 35 -32.75 -21.48 -31.10
CA THR A 35 -33.13 -21.57 -32.53
C THR A 35 -33.20 -20.32 -33.42
N GLN A 36 -32.11 -20.19 -34.20
CA GLN A 36 -32.02 -20.07 -35.66
C GLN A 36 -33.03 -19.22 -36.45
N GLU A 37 -32.49 -18.29 -37.24
CA GLU A 37 -32.72 -18.30 -38.69
C GLU A 37 -31.45 -17.83 -39.43
N GLU A 38 -31.20 -18.46 -40.58
CA GLU A 38 -30.01 -18.42 -41.42
C GLU A 38 -30.34 -17.65 -42.71
N VAL A 39 -29.53 -16.68 -43.14
CA VAL A 39 -29.38 -16.36 -44.57
C VAL A 39 -27.93 -16.00 -44.86
N VAL A 40 -27.36 -16.82 -45.75
CA VAL A 40 -26.01 -16.81 -46.29
C VAL A 40 -25.96 -15.92 -47.55
N ILE A 41 -24.80 -15.31 -47.83
CA ILE A 41 -24.03 -15.37 -49.11
C ILE A 41 -23.24 -14.06 -49.37
N SER A 42 -21.95 -14.20 -49.10
CA SER A 42 -20.72 -13.71 -49.74
C SER A 42 -20.77 -12.69 -50.88
N SER A 43 -19.79 -11.76 -50.87
CA SER A 43 -18.79 -11.69 -51.94
C SER A 43 -17.47 -11.06 -51.44
N GLU A 44 -16.37 -11.61 -51.96
CA GLU A 44 -14.96 -11.41 -51.61
C GLU A 44 -14.32 -10.16 -52.23
N ALA A 45 -13.24 -9.70 -51.56
CA ALA A 45 -11.93 -9.19 -52.04
C ALA A 45 -11.89 -8.00 -53.05
N GLU A 46 -10.91 -7.09 -53.09
CA GLU A 46 -9.48 -7.14 -52.79
C GLU A 46 -8.91 -5.79 -52.26
N GLU A 47 -7.65 -5.88 -51.82
CA GLU A 47 -6.69 -4.86 -51.40
C GLU A 47 -6.59 -3.59 -52.27
N SER A 48 -6.22 -2.46 -51.64
CA SER A 48 -5.18 -1.58 -52.19
C SER A 48 -4.64 -0.62 -51.12
N SER A 49 -3.32 -0.60 -51.06
CA SER A 49 -2.39 0.26 -50.31
C SER A 49 -2.53 1.77 -50.55
N SER A 50 -2.29 2.58 -49.51
CA SER A 50 -1.64 3.90 -49.62
C SER A 50 -1.06 4.38 -48.28
N GLU A 51 0.27 4.50 -48.24
CA GLU A 51 1.19 5.43 -47.52
C GLU A 51 0.55 6.37 -46.47
N ILE A 52 0.88 6.26 -45.17
CA ILE A 52 2.00 6.90 -44.42
C ILE A 52 2.34 8.34 -44.86
N GLU A 53 1.77 9.31 -44.14
CA GLU A 53 2.42 10.59 -43.86
C GLU A 53 2.56 10.73 -42.34
N ALA A 54 3.82 10.72 -41.88
CA ALA A 54 4.19 10.96 -40.50
C ALA A 54 4.31 12.47 -40.29
N GLU A 55 3.25 13.09 -39.78
CA GLU A 55 3.35 14.43 -39.19
C GLU A 55 3.94 14.29 -37.78
N SER A 56 5.19 14.72 -37.63
CA SER A 56 5.80 14.93 -36.33
C SER A 56 5.21 16.18 -35.70
N SER A 57 4.18 16.01 -34.88
CA SER A 57 3.74 17.05 -33.96
C SER A 57 4.74 17.11 -32.80
N GLU A 58 5.44 18.23 -32.67
CA GLU A 58 6.10 18.62 -31.42
C GLU A 58 5.03 18.67 -30.32
N ILE A 59 5.04 17.67 -29.46
CA ILE A 59 4.33 17.75 -28.17
C ILE A 59 5.17 18.70 -27.32
N VAL A 60 4.73 19.95 -27.27
CA VAL A 60 5.16 20.88 -26.23
C VAL A 60 4.63 20.32 -24.91
N GLU A 61 5.50 19.66 -24.15
CA GLU A 61 5.25 19.31 -22.76
C GLU A 61 5.02 20.63 -22.01
N GLN A 62 3.75 20.97 -21.85
CA GLN A 62 3.34 22.06 -20.99
C GLN A 62 3.61 21.57 -19.57
N GLU A 63 4.72 22.02 -18.98
CA GLU A 63 5.08 21.80 -17.59
C GLU A 63 3.97 22.43 -16.73
N THR A 64 2.98 21.61 -16.38
CA THR A 64 1.98 21.97 -15.38
C THR A 64 2.74 22.14 -14.08
N GLU A 65 2.76 23.37 -13.57
CA GLU A 65 3.26 23.70 -12.24
C GLU A 65 2.65 22.71 -11.24
N LYS A 66 3.48 21.76 -10.75
CA LYS A 66 3.06 20.80 -9.72
C LYS A 66 2.68 21.61 -8.50
N THR A 67 1.38 21.76 -8.27
CA THR A 67 0.87 22.24 -7.00
C THR A 67 1.29 21.23 -5.94
N ASP A 68 1.88 21.69 -4.83
CA ASP A 68 2.17 20.86 -3.65
C ASP A 68 1.07 21.10 -2.60
N PRO A 69 -0.13 20.51 -2.73
CA PRO A 69 -1.23 20.70 -1.78
C PRO A 69 -0.87 20.31 -0.34
N TYR A 70 0.14 19.46 -0.14
CA TYR A 70 0.57 19.02 1.19
C TYR A 70 1.73 19.85 1.76
N GLY A 71 2.36 20.70 0.96
CA GLY A 71 3.46 21.57 1.39
C GLY A 71 4.67 20.78 1.93
N LEU A 72 4.90 19.58 1.39
CA LEU A 72 5.96 18.67 1.85
C LEU A 72 7.33 19.03 1.29
N GLY A 73 7.43 19.83 0.21
CA GLY A 73 8.74 20.19 -0.36
C GLY A 73 9.57 18.99 -0.87
N VAL A 74 8.96 17.81 -0.98
CA VAL A 74 9.51 16.58 -1.55
C VAL A 74 8.54 16.04 -2.59
N SER A 75 9.02 15.20 -3.51
CA SER A 75 8.14 14.56 -4.47
C SER A 75 7.26 13.48 -3.83
N TYR A 76 6.08 13.26 -4.39
CA TYR A 76 5.18 12.19 -3.97
C TYR A 76 4.25 11.75 -5.10
N TYR A 77 3.67 10.58 -4.88
CA TYR A 77 2.56 10.01 -5.63
C TYR A 77 1.33 10.02 -4.72
N GLU A 78 0.20 10.46 -5.27
CA GLU A 78 -1.07 10.54 -4.53
C GLU A 78 -1.74 9.16 -4.42
N GLU A 79 -2.97 9.14 -3.90
CA GLU A 79 -3.80 7.94 -3.88
C GLU A 79 -4.11 7.45 -5.31
N GLY A 80 -3.96 6.14 -5.53
CA GLY A 80 -4.13 5.51 -6.84
C GLY A 80 -3.40 4.17 -6.97
N GLN A 81 -3.56 3.53 -8.13
CA GLN A 81 -2.82 2.33 -8.50
C GLN A 81 -1.76 2.68 -9.55
N TYR A 82 -0.55 2.18 -9.35
CA TYR A 82 0.62 2.48 -10.17
C TYR A 82 1.29 1.19 -10.63
N LYS A 83 1.70 1.16 -11.90
CA LYS A 83 2.58 0.13 -12.42
C LYS A 83 4.04 0.55 -12.25
N VAL A 84 4.79 -0.25 -11.53
CA VAL A 84 6.19 0.04 -11.19
C VAL A 84 7.07 -0.10 -12.44
N GLY A 85 7.88 0.93 -12.71
CA GLY A 85 8.67 1.06 -13.94
C GLY A 85 8.00 1.85 -15.05
N MET A 86 6.71 2.19 -14.91
CA MET A 86 5.96 2.99 -15.88
C MET A 86 5.41 4.26 -15.24
N ASP A 87 4.61 4.11 -14.18
CA ASP A 87 3.94 5.24 -13.53
C ASP A 87 4.74 5.73 -12.30
N ILE A 88 5.42 4.80 -11.62
CA ILE A 88 6.26 5.04 -10.45
C ILE A 88 7.58 4.26 -10.60
N PRO A 89 8.76 4.84 -10.35
CA PRO A 89 10.02 4.09 -10.37
C PRO A 89 10.05 2.97 -9.32
N ALA A 90 10.79 1.89 -9.61
CA ALA A 90 11.14 0.95 -8.55
C ALA A 90 11.99 1.63 -7.47
N GLY A 91 11.78 1.26 -6.21
CA GLY A 91 12.49 1.90 -5.11
C GLY A 91 11.86 1.68 -3.74
N LYS A 92 12.35 2.46 -2.78
CA LYS A 92 11.90 2.45 -1.39
C LYS A 92 11.09 3.71 -1.12
N TYR A 93 9.96 3.54 -0.47
CA TYR A 93 9.00 4.62 -0.25
C TYR A 93 8.57 4.66 1.22
N VAL A 94 8.19 5.86 1.66
CA VAL A 94 7.37 6.09 2.84
C VAL A 94 5.93 6.20 2.37
N ALA A 95 5.07 5.28 2.80
CA ALA A 95 3.63 5.45 2.67
C ALA A 95 3.16 6.32 3.83
N TRP A 96 2.71 7.54 3.54
CA TRP A 96 2.32 8.52 4.56
C TRP A 96 0.81 8.69 4.61
N CYS A 97 0.20 8.43 5.76
CA CYS A 97 -1.24 8.51 5.94
C CYS A 97 -1.74 9.96 5.82
N ILE A 98 -2.81 10.16 5.05
CA ILE A 98 -3.48 11.46 4.88
C ILE A 98 -4.91 11.49 5.44
N ASP A 99 -5.43 10.37 5.96
CA ASP A 99 -6.71 10.30 6.68
C ASP A 99 -6.59 9.47 7.97
N ASN A 100 -6.46 10.17 9.09
CA ASN A 100 -6.29 9.58 10.42
C ASN A 100 -7.55 8.89 10.99
N ARG A 101 -8.70 8.95 10.31
CA ARG A 101 -9.93 8.31 10.80
C ARG A 101 -10.00 6.83 10.47
N TYR A 102 -9.33 6.42 9.39
CA TYR A 102 -9.42 5.08 8.83
C TYR A 102 -8.06 4.40 8.64
N GLY A 103 -6.97 5.15 8.81
CA GLY A 103 -5.63 4.71 8.47
C GLY A 103 -5.36 4.72 6.97
N GLY A 104 -4.08 4.79 6.62
CA GLY A 104 -3.57 4.55 5.29
C GLY A 104 -3.58 3.05 4.97
N TYR A 105 -3.64 2.73 3.68
CA TYR A 105 -3.51 1.38 3.18
C TYR A 105 -2.63 1.38 1.94
N PHE A 106 -1.76 0.37 1.82
CA PHE A 106 -1.13 0.06 0.55
C PHE A 106 -1.25 -1.43 0.24
N CYS A 107 -1.21 -1.75 -1.06
CA CYS A 107 -1.17 -3.13 -1.56
C CYS A 107 -0.12 -3.24 -2.65
N VAL A 108 0.82 -4.17 -2.54
CA VAL A 108 1.75 -4.51 -3.61
C VAL A 108 1.37 -5.88 -4.16
N SER A 109 1.22 -5.98 -5.48
CA SER A 109 0.75 -7.18 -6.19
C SER A 109 1.59 -7.46 -7.43
N SER A 110 1.54 -8.70 -7.92
CA SER A 110 2.26 -9.13 -9.12
C SER A 110 1.47 -8.90 -10.41
N ASP A 111 0.20 -8.49 -10.31
CA ASP A 111 -0.71 -8.25 -11.42
C ASP A 111 -1.61 -7.03 -11.19
N ALA A 112 -2.15 -6.47 -12.28
CA ALA A 112 -2.94 -5.24 -12.22
C ALA A 112 -4.29 -5.39 -11.48
N ASN A 113 -4.84 -6.59 -11.38
CA ASN A 113 -6.13 -6.83 -10.73
C ASN A 113 -5.98 -7.16 -9.24
N GLN A 114 -4.73 -7.25 -8.75
CA GLN A 114 -4.40 -7.64 -7.38
C GLN A 114 -4.89 -9.05 -7.01
N ASP A 115 -4.98 -9.95 -7.99
CA ASP A 115 -5.32 -11.35 -7.76
C ASP A 115 -4.19 -12.09 -7.00
N ASP A 116 -2.96 -11.62 -7.13
CA ASP A 116 -1.77 -12.12 -6.41
C ASP A 116 -1.09 -11.00 -5.60
N ILE A 117 -1.56 -10.81 -4.36
CA ILE A 117 -0.98 -9.87 -3.39
C ILE A 117 0.36 -10.42 -2.89
N LEU A 118 1.40 -9.60 -3.04
CA LEU A 118 2.75 -9.88 -2.55
C LEU A 118 2.88 -9.49 -1.08
N PHE A 119 2.43 -8.29 -0.72
CA PHE A 119 2.30 -7.81 0.65
C PHE A 119 1.41 -6.55 0.70
N ASN A 120 0.79 -6.29 1.83
CA ASN A 120 -0.08 -5.14 2.06
C ASN A 120 -0.09 -4.77 3.54
N GLU A 121 -0.52 -3.54 3.86
CA GLU A 121 -0.61 -3.09 5.26
C GLU A 121 -1.67 -2.00 5.43
N ILE A 122 -2.31 -1.98 6.60
CA ILE A 122 -3.10 -0.85 7.12
C ILE A 122 -2.29 -0.19 8.24
N PHE A 123 -2.13 1.13 8.21
CA PHE A 123 -1.26 1.85 9.14
C PHE A 123 -1.83 3.23 9.51
N ASP A 124 -1.49 3.74 10.70
CA ASP A 124 -2.08 4.99 11.20
C ASP A 124 -1.31 6.23 10.77
N VAL A 125 0.02 6.22 10.90
CA VAL A 125 0.88 7.36 10.57
C VAL A 125 1.66 7.09 9.29
N ASN A 126 2.51 6.05 9.32
CA ASN A 126 3.32 5.70 8.18
C ASN A 126 3.57 4.19 8.10
N SER A 127 3.89 3.73 6.89
CA SER A 127 4.56 2.46 6.67
C SER A 127 5.72 2.65 5.69
N LEU A 128 6.66 1.72 5.69
CA LEU A 128 7.83 1.74 4.82
C LEU A 128 7.77 0.52 3.90
N LEU A 129 8.01 0.72 2.60
CA LEU A 129 7.87 -0.34 1.60
C LEU A 129 8.95 -0.28 0.51
N GLU A 130 9.25 -1.43 -0.08
CA GLU A 130 10.08 -1.57 -1.28
C GLU A 130 9.26 -2.18 -2.42
N ILE A 131 9.12 -1.43 -3.52
CA ILE A 131 8.43 -1.84 -4.74
C ILE A 131 9.45 -2.08 -5.86
N ARG A 132 9.22 -3.11 -6.68
CA ARG A 132 10.16 -3.59 -7.71
C ARG A 132 9.57 -3.49 -9.11
N GLU A 133 10.44 -3.39 -10.10
CA GLU A 133 10.09 -3.33 -11.52
C GLU A 133 9.09 -4.42 -11.92
N GLY A 134 8.01 -4.00 -12.59
CA GLY A 134 6.94 -4.89 -13.05
C GLY A 134 5.87 -5.24 -12.01
N GLU A 135 6.02 -4.84 -10.75
CA GLU A 135 4.96 -4.95 -9.74
C GLU A 135 3.90 -3.85 -9.92
N TYR A 136 2.81 -3.97 -9.16
CA TYR A 136 1.75 -2.97 -9.05
C TYR A 136 1.59 -2.56 -7.59
N VAL A 137 1.51 -1.25 -7.34
CA VAL A 137 1.24 -0.71 -6.00
C VAL A 137 -0.04 0.10 -6.00
N GLU A 138 -0.97 -0.23 -5.11
CA GLU A 138 -2.09 0.64 -4.75
C GLU A 138 -1.72 1.42 -3.49
N ALA A 139 -1.88 2.74 -3.53
CA ALA A 139 -1.87 3.62 -2.38
C ALA A 139 -3.30 4.12 -2.14
N ASN A 140 -3.82 3.94 -0.94
CA ASN A 140 -5.18 4.30 -0.56
C ASN A 140 -5.16 5.08 0.76
N ARG A 141 -5.73 6.29 0.81
CA ARG A 141 -5.62 7.22 1.94
C ARG A 141 -4.17 7.50 2.38
N CYS A 142 -3.22 7.41 1.46
CA CYS A 142 -1.82 7.70 1.72
C CYS A 142 -1.12 8.26 0.48
N LEU A 143 0.02 8.91 0.72
CA LEU A 143 0.98 9.31 -0.31
C LEU A 143 2.13 8.31 -0.34
N LEU A 144 2.72 8.06 -1.52
CA LEU A 144 4.01 7.39 -1.63
C LEU A 144 5.11 8.43 -1.85
N ILE A 145 6.00 8.57 -0.88
CA ILE A 145 7.10 9.54 -0.89
C ILE A 145 8.42 8.77 -1.07
N PRO A 146 9.28 9.09 -2.06
CA PRO A 146 10.59 8.46 -2.17
C PRO A 146 11.38 8.59 -0.87
N MET A 147 11.85 7.45 -0.35
CA MET A 147 12.42 7.38 0.99
C MET A 147 13.69 8.22 1.15
N ASP A 148 14.51 8.31 0.10
CA ASP A 148 15.74 9.12 0.14
C ASP A 148 15.45 10.63 0.17
N GLU A 149 14.37 11.08 -0.49
CA GLU A 149 13.91 12.48 -0.40
C GLU A 149 13.28 12.77 0.96
N PHE A 150 12.44 11.85 1.47
CA PHE A 150 11.84 11.99 2.79
C PHE A 150 12.92 12.16 3.87
N TYR A 151 13.92 11.27 3.91
CA TYR A 151 14.97 11.33 4.93
C TYR A 151 16.01 12.44 4.71
N ALA A 152 15.98 13.15 3.58
CA ALA A 152 16.78 14.36 3.41
C ALA A 152 16.23 15.54 4.22
N GLU A 153 14.91 15.58 4.41
CA GLU A 153 14.20 16.71 5.04
C GLU A 153 13.56 16.34 6.38
N TYR A 154 13.24 15.06 6.60
CA TYR A 154 12.39 14.59 7.68
C TYR A 154 12.93 13.36 8.41
N THR A 155 12.39 13.14 9.61
CA THR A 155 12.51 11.91 10.40
C THR A 155 11.17 11.60 11.04
N ILE A 156 10.87 10.33 11.26
CA ILE A 156 9.66 9.88 11.96
C ILE A 156 9.90 10.01 13.46
N LYS A 157 8.88 10.52 14.15
CA LYS A 157 8.94 10.72 15.60
C LYS A 157 8.79 9.40 16.34
N THR A 158 9.56 9.22 17.41
CA THR A 158 9.56 8.00 18.23
C THR A 158 8.57 8.03 19.40
N ASP A 159 8.00 9.21 19.68
CA ASP A 159 7.07 9.47 20.80
C ASP A 159 5.60 9.42 20.37
N ILE A 160 5.31 8.86 19.20
CA ILE A 160 3.96 8.65 18.67
C ILE A 160 3.77 7.18 18.26
N THR A 161 2.56 6.68 18.47
CA THR A 161 2.15 5.34 18.05
C THR A 161 1.82 5.29 16.55
N GLY A 162 1.62 4.08 16.02
CA GLY A 162 1.15 3.85 14.64
C GLY A 162 2.22 4.11 13.59
N THR A 163 3.49 3.98 13.97
CA THR A 163 4.65 4.29 13.13
C THR A 163 5.47 3.05 12.78
N MET A 164 6.11 3.10 11.62
CA MET A 164 7.19 2.20 11.25
C MET A 164 8.50 2.99 11.15
N LEU A 165 9.43 2.72 12.07
CA LEU A 165 10.70 3.41 12.22
C LEU A 165 11.83 2.67 11.52
N ARG A 166 12.72 3.39 10.83
CA ARG A 166 13.97 2.87 10.27
C ARG A 166 15.13 3.04 11.25
N VAL A 167 15.71 1.92 11.68
CA VAL A 167 16.84 1.92 12.61
C VAL A 167 18.11 2.35 11.89
N GLY A 168 18.78 3.36 12.46
CA GLY A 168 19.90 4.09 11.88
C GLY A 168 19.53 5.49 11.38
N TYR A 169 18.24 5.77 11.18
CA TYR A 169 17.72 7.05 10.69
C TYR A 169 16.76 7.68 11.70
N ASP A 170 15.61 7.06 11.92
CA ASP A 170 14.59 7.56 12.87
C ASP A 170 15.00 7.34 14.32
N ILE A 171 15.67 6.21 14.56
CA ILE A 171 16.11 5.79 15.88
C ILE A 171 17.44 5.05 15.76
N GLN A 172 18.32 5.21 16.74
CA GLN A 172 19.60 4.50 16.76
C GLN A 172 19.41 3.03 17.20
N ALA A 173 20.36 2.16 16.86
CA ALA A 173 20.36 0.79 17.37
C ALA A 173 20.56 0.77 18.89
N GLY A 174 19.85 -0.12 19.60
CA GLY A 174 19.91 -0.17 21.05
C GLY A 174 18.80 -1.01 21.68
N GLU A 175 18.78 -1.01 23.01
CA GLU A 175 17.67 -1.55 23.80
C GLU A 175 16.80 -0.40 24.30
N TYR A 176 15.49 -0.51 24.07
CA TYR A 176 14.51 0.52 24.37
C TYR A 176 13.38 -0.05 25.21
N LYS A 177 12.84 0.77 26.10
CA LYS A 177 11.62 0.46 26.83
C LYS A 177 10.43 0.98 26.05
N LEU A 178 9.44 0.12 25.84
CA LEU A 178 8.15 0.49 25.25
C LEU A 178 7.10 0.63 26.34
N GLN A 179 6.16 1.54 26.13
CA GLN A 179 5.01 1.77 26.99
C GLN A 179 3.74 1.69 26.14
N ALA A 180 2.84 0.77 26.49
CA ALA A 180 1.51 0.68 25.92
C ALA A 180 0.66 1.88 26.34
N GLU A 181 -0.22 2.32 25.44
CA GLU A 181 -1.19 3.37 25.70
C GLU A 181 -2.18 2.99 26.82
N GLU A 182 -2.77 3.99 27.46
CA GLU A 182 -3.66 3.75 28.59
C GLU A 182 -4.94 3.03 28.13
N GLY A 183 -5.14 1.81 28.64
CA GLY A 183 -6.32 1.01 28.32
C GLY A 183 -6.18 0.09 27.11
N GLU A 184 -5.04 0.16 26.41
CA GLU A 184 -4.74 -0.64 25.23
C GLU A 184 -3.61 -1.66 25.49
N SER A 185 -3.59 -2.74 24.70
CA SER A 185 -2.45 -3.66 24.63
C SER A 185 -1.49 -3.17 23.55
N GLY A 186 -0.25 -2.87 23.92
CA GLY A 186 0.75 -2.43 22.96
C GLY A 186 1.24 -3.57 22.08
N TYR A 187 1.61 -3.26 20.84
CA TYR A 187 2.22 -4.20 19.91
C TYR A 187 3.48 -3.61 19.28
N TYR A 188 4.52 -4.42 19.17
CA TYR A 188 5.69 -4.09 18.33
C TYR A 188 6.00 -5.23 17.36
N CYS A 189 6.58 -4.87 16.21
CA CYS A 189 7.13 -5.82 15.25
C CYS A 189 8.47 -5.34 14.71
N ILE A 190 9.41 -6.26 14.52
CA ILE A 190 10.71 -6.00 13.91
C ILE A 190 10.81 -6.76 12.60
N TYR A 191 11.02 -6.03 11.51
CA TYR A 191 11.38 -6.58 10.22
C TYR A 191 12.85 -6.35 9.90
N GLY A 192 13.43 -7.27 9.12
CA GLY A 192 14.78 -7.12 8.57
C GLY A 192 14.82 -6.41 7.22
N GLU A 193 13.67 -6.22 6.58
CA GLU A 193 13.54 -5.71 5.22
C GLU A 193 12.14 -5.09 5.01
N LEU A 194 11.94 -4.34 3.93
CA LEU A 194 10.78 -3.46 3.72
C LEU A 194 9.55 -4.14 3.10
N ARG A 195 9.69 -5.36 2.58
CA ARG A 195 8.60 -6.19 2.07
C ARG A 195 7.92 -7.01 3.16
N GLN A 196 8.44 -6.94 4.39
CA GLN A 196 7.81 -7.47 5.58
C GLN A 196 7.55 -8.98 5.50
N GLU A 197 8.37 -9.73 4.75
CA GLU A 197 8.18 -11.17 4.52
C GLU A 197 8.47 -12.00 5.77
N ASP A 198 9.46 -11.60 6.59
CA ASP A 198 9.93 -12.32 7.77
C ASP A 198 9.92 -11.45 9.03
N ILE A 199 9.05 -11.77 9.98
CA ILE A 199 9.05 -11.19 11.33
C ILE A 199 10.26 -11.71 12.10
N LEU A 200 11.16 -10.81 12.50
CA LEU A 200 12.34 -11.17 13.30
C LEU A 200 12.00 -11.30 14.79
N ALA A 201 11.12 -10.42 15.28
CA ALA A 201 10.57 -10.45 16.62
C ALA A 201 9.29 -9.61 16.67
N ASN A 202 8.31 -10.03 17.45
CA ASN A 202 7.14 -9.24 17.77
C ASN A 202 6.60 -9.65 19.14
N ASP A 203 5.78 -8.79 19.74
CA ASP A 203 5.09 -9.09 20.99
C ASP A 203 3.82 -8.24 21.12
N ILE A 204 2.82 -8.80 21.80
CA ILE A 204 1.67 -8.06 22.32
C ILE A 204 1.86 -7.99 23.83
N PHE A 205 1.94 -6.79 24.39
CA PHE A 205 2.32 -6.60 25.78
C PHE A 205 1.42 -5.62 26.53
N GLU A 206 1.32 -5.85 27.83
CA GLU A 206 0.61 -4.99 28.77
C GLU A 206 1.58 -4.02 29.45
N LYS A 207 1.17 -2.76 29.56
CA LYS A 207 1.92 -1.67 30.21
C LYS A 207 3.30 -1.40 29.61
N THR A 208 4.30 -2.25 29.83
CA THR A 208 5.67 -2.02 29.35
C THR A 208 6.40 -3.29 28.96
N THR A 209 7.25 -3.21 27.95
CA THR A 209 8.21 -4.25 27.57
C THR A 209 9.57 -3.62 27.20
N TYR A 210 10.57 -4.46 26.94
CA TYR A 210 11.85 -4.04 26.34
C TYR A 210 12.01 -4.65 24.96
N VAL A 211 12.58 -3.89 24.04
CA VAL A 211 12.90 -4.32 22.68
C VAL A 211 14.34 -3.98 22.36
N THR A 212 15.06 -4.90 21.71
CA THR A 212 16.40 -4.64 21.16
C THR A 212 16.32 -4.57 19.64
N ILE A 213 16.76 -3.45 19.08
CA ILE A 213 16.78 -3.18 17.64
C ILE A 213 18.20 -2.94 17.14
N LYS A 214 18.47 -3.34 15.90
CA LYS A 214 19.78 -3.30 15.23
C LYS A 214 19.72 -2.43 13.99
N GLU A 215 20.87 -1.88 13.63
CA GLU A 215 21.07 -1.08 12.41
C GLU A 215 20.49 -1.80 11.18
N GLY A 216 19.71 -1.07 10.37
CA GLY A 216 19.07 -1.58 9.17
C GLY A 216 17.78 -2.38 9.39
N GLN A 217 17.32 -2.55 10.64
CA GLN A 217 16.00 -3.09 10.92
C GLN A 217 14.91 -2.03 10.82
N TYR A 218 13.66 -2.48 10.86
CA TYR A 218 12.48 -1.64 10.88
C TYR A 218 11.59 -2.02 12.07
N LEU A 219 11.22 -1.05 12.89
CA LEU A 219 10.42 -1.24 14.10
C LEU A 219 9.03 -0.63 13.91
N ILE A 220 8.01 -1.47 13.96
CA ILE A 220 6.61 -1.03 14.02
C ILE A 220 6.20 -0.87 15.48
N LEU A 221 5.44 0.19 15.77
CA LEU A 221 4.79 0.45 17.04
C LEU A 221 3.29 0.67 16.81
N HIS A 222 2.47 -0.13 17.47
CA HIS A 222 1.01 0.08 17.55
C HIS A 222 0.57 0.11 19.01
N ASP A 223 -0.35 1.01 19.33
CA ASP A 223 -0.83 1.34 20.67
C ASP A 223 0.27 1.40 21.74
N CYS A 224 1.47 1.84 21.34
CA CYS A 224 2.61 2.01 22.23
C CYS A 224 3.63 3.02 21.70
N THR A 225 4.48 3.50 22.60
CA THR A 225 5.55 4.47 22.30
C THR A 225 6.84 4.09 22.99
N ILE A 226 7.96 4.66 22.52
CA ILE A 226 9.27 4.53 23.18
C ILE A 226 9.34 5.52 24.33
N VAL A 227 9.66 5.04 25.53
CA VAL A 227 9.87 5.88 26.72
C VAL A 227 11.36 5.92 27.07
N GLN A 228 11.90 7.15 27.15
CA GLN A 228 13.28 7.42 27.59
C GLN A 228 13.37 7.52 29.13
#